data_AF-A0A6B8QQ19-F1
#
_entry.id   AF-A0A6B8QQ19-F1
#
_cell.length_a   1.000
_cell.length_b   1.000
_cell.length_c   1.000
_cell.angle_alpha   90.00
_cell.angle_beta   90.00
_cell.angle_gamma   90.00
#
_symmetry.space_group_name_H-M   'P 1'
#
loop_
_entity.id
_entity.type
_entity.pdbx_description
1 polymer ?
#
loop_
_entity_poly.entity_id
_entity_poly.type
_entity_poly.pdbx_seq_one_letter_code
_entity_poly.pdbx_strand_id
1 'polypeptide(L)'
;MNVSTQNPFTPWNKGKLVGQKAPLRLRDIWAIRVRLQLAKKTRDLALFNLAIDSKLRGCDLVNLRIRDIAHGACISPRAIVMQQKTHRPVQFEITEQTRIAIIDWIQISKLRSEDFLFPSRINSAKHLSTRQYARIVKAWVTEIGLDASIYGTHTMRRTKASLIYRRTKNLRAVQLLLGHTKLESTVRYLGIEVDDALEMAEQTEV
;
A
#
# COMPACT_ATOMS: atom_id res chain seq x y z
N MET A 1 -33.03 -46.11 -17.37
CA MET A 1 -31.91 -45.16 -17.61
C MET A 1 -32.04 -44.03 -16.61
N ASN A 2 -31.34 -44.09 -15.47
CA ASN A 2 -31.36 -43.01 -14.46
C ASN A 2 -30.31 -41.97 -14.84
N VAL A 3 -30.76 -40.85 -15.40
CA VAL A 3 -29.91 -39.68 -15.64
C VAL A 3 -29.80 -38.92 -14.33
N SER A 4 -28.70 -39.13 -13.61
CA SER A 4 -28.31 -38.33 -12.47
C SER A 4 -27.99 -36.91 -12.93
N THR A 5 -28.89 -35.97 -12.65
CA THR A 5 -28.64 -34.54 -12.81
C THR A 5 -27.61 -34.09 -11.77
N GLN A 6 -26.33 -34.17 -12.13
CA GLN A 6 -25.28 -33.52 -11.35
C GLN A 6 -25.50 -32.01 -11.44
N ASN A 7 -25.97 -31.43 -10.34
CA ASN A 7 -26.07 -29.98 -10.21
C ASN A 7 -24.64 -29.40 -10.27
N PRO A 8 -24.29 -28.54 -11.24
CA PRO A 8 -22.92 -28.08 -11.39
C PRO A 8 -22.51 -27.28 -10.16
N PHE A 9 -21.53 -27.81 -9.42
CA PHE A 9 -20.92 -27.13 -8.28
C PHE A 9 -20.49 -25.74 -8.73
N THR A 10 -21.15 -24.72 -8.18
CA THR A 10 -20.82 -23.33 -8.46
C THR A 10 -19.94 -22.84 -7.32
N PRO A 11 -18.66 -22.54 -7.57
CA PRO A 11 -17.76 -22.04 -6.53
C PRO A 11 -18.33 -20.77 -5.89
N TRP A 12 -18.24 -20.63 -4.56
CA TRP A 12 -18.77 -19.48 -3.80
C TRP A 12 -18.22 -18.11 -4.26
N ASN A 13 -17.11 -18.15 -4.99
CA ASN A 13 -16.37 -17.03 -5.53
C ASN A 13 -16.60 -16.78 -7.03
N LYS A 14 -17.48 -17.53 -7.71
CA LYS A 14 -17.77 -17.32 -9.13
C LYS A 14 -18.33 -15.91 -9.35
N GLY A 15 -17.66 -15.11 -10.18
CA GLY A 15 -17.99 -13.70 -10.44
C GLY A 15 -17.59 -12.72 -9.33
N LYS A 16 -17.03 -13.18 -8.21
CA LYS A 16 -16.52 -12.30 -7.14
C LYS A 16 -15.01 -12.11 -7.32
N LEU A 17 -14.53 -10.87 -7.32
CA LEU A 17 -13.11 -10.54 -7.21
C LEU A 17 -12.60 -10.85 -5.78
N VAL A 18 -12.52 -12.13 -5.44
CA VAL A 18 -12.08 -12.60 -4.12
C VAL A 18 -10.60 -12.31 -3.94
N GLY A 19 -10.27 -11.67 -2.81
CA GLY A 19 -8.88 -11.38 -2.41
C GLY A 19 -8.37 -9.97 -2.72
N GLN A 20 -9.14 -9.14 -3.43
CA GLN A 20 -8.72 -7.77 -3.72
C GLN A 20 -9.00 -6.84 -2.52
N LYS A 21 -7.97 -6.54 -1.74
CA LYS A 21 -8.10 -5.67 -0.55
C LYS A 21 -8.51 -4.25 -0.93
N ALA A 22 -9.58 -3.69 -0.36
CA ALA A 22 -10.06 -2.36 -0.75
C ALA A 22 -9.05 -1.24 -0.42
N PRO A 23 -8.99 -0.14 -1.19
CA PRO A 23 -8.23 1.06 -0.81
C PRO A 23 -8.90 1.82 0.35
N LEU A 24 -8.11 2.57 1.13
CA LEU A 24 -8.66 3.50 2.13
C LEU A 24 -9.26 4.73 1.46
N ARG A 25 -10.32 5.31 2.05
CA ARG A 25 -10.80 6.65 1.71
C ARG A 25 -9.99 7.71 2.44
N LEU A 26 -10.05 8.95 1.99
CA LEU A 26 -9.34 10.08 2.63
C LEU A 26 -9.67 10.21 4.13
N ARG A 27 -10.95 10.06 4.49
CA ARG A 27 -11.39 10.06 5.90
C ARG A 27 -10.78 8.93 6.72
N ASP A 28 -10.61 7.75 6.13
CA ASP A 28 -10.04 6.59 6.81
C ASP A 28 -8.52 6.80 7.03
N ILE A 29 -7.81 7.38 6.04
CA ILE A 29 -6.40 7.77 6.16
C ILE A 29 -6.20 8.77 7.30
N TRP A 30 -7.04 9.81 7.34
CA TRP A 30 -6.97 10.83 8.37
C TRP A 30 -7.27 10.25 9.76
N ALA A 31 -8.32 9.43 9.88
CA ALA A 31 -8.70 8.77 11.13
C ALA A 31 -7.60 7.87 11.70
N ILE A 32 -6.86 7.14 10.85
CA ILE A 32 -5.71 6.34 11.26
C ILE A 32 -4.56 7.25 11.70
N ARG A 33 -4.19 8.26 10.91
CA ARG A 33 -3.09 9.19 11.24
C ARG A 33 -3.30 9.86 12.60
N VAL A 34 -4.48 10.41 12.84
CA VAL A 34 -4.81 11.11 14.09
C VAL A 34 -4.69 10.16 15.28
N ARG A 35 -5.22 8.94 15.19
CA ARG A 35 -5.09 7.94 16.27
C ARG A 35 -3.62 7.58 16.54
N LEU A 36 -2.82 7.35 15.50
CA LEU A 36 -1.40 7.04 15.64
C LEU A 36 -0.62 8.19 16.28
N GLN A 37 -0.95 9.43 15.93
CA GLN A 37 -0.35 10.64 16.50
C GLN A 37 -0.74 10.81 17.98
N LEU A 38 -2.03 10.73 18.31
CA LEU A 38 -2.52 10.85 19.70
C LEU A 38 -1.94 9.77 20.61
N ALA A 39 -1.82 8.54 20.09
CA ALA A 39 -1.20 7.42 20.81
C ALA A 39 0.34 7.47 20.81
N LYS A 40 0.96 8.49 20.23
CA LYS A 40 2.43 8.63 20.08
C LYS A 40 3.11 7.39 19.48
N LYS A 41 2.43 6.67 18.58
CA LYS A 41 2.96 5.49 17.89
C LYS A 41 3.84 5.91 16.70
N THR A 42 4.99 6.51 16.98
CA THR A 42 5.88 7.15 15.98
C THR A 42 6.32 6.20 14.86
N ARG A 43 6.78 4.99 15.20
CA ARG A 43 7.12 3.95 14.20
C ARG A 43 5.98 3.64 13.25
N ASP A 44 4.80 3.43 13.82
CA ASP A 44 3.63 2.99 13.09
C ASP A 44 3.12 4.13 12.19
N LEU A 45 3.20 5.39 12.64
CA LEU A 45 2.91 6.57 11.83
C LEU A 45 3.86 6.69 10.64
N ALA A 46 5.18 6.56 10.87
CA ALA A 46 6.18 6.57 9.81
C ALA A 46 5.95 5.44 8.80
N LEU A 47 5.68 4.22 9.28
CA LEU A 47 5.39 3.06 8.45
C LEU A 47 4.11 3.25 7.63
N PHE A 48 3.04 3.73 8.25
CA PHE A 48 1.76 3.97 7.58
C PHE A 48 1.90 5.00 6.45
N ASN A 49 2.53 6.14 6.77
CA ASN A 49 2.75 7.22 5.81
C ASN A 49 3.61 6.76 4.63
N LEU A 50 4.74 6.09 4.91
CA LEU A 50 5.61 5.59 3.85
C LEU A 50 4.96 4.46 3.04
N ALA A 51 4.12 3.62 3.63
CA ALA A 51 3.41 2.57 2.90
C ALA A 51 2.46 3.16 1.83
N ILE A 52 1.77 4.26 2.16
CA ILE A 52 0.86 4.97 1.24
C ILE A 52 1.66 5.75 0.19
N ASP A 53 2.72 6.44 0.61
CA ASP A 53 3.55 7.26 -0.28
C ASP A 53 4.37 6.41 -1.24
N SER A 54 4.98 5.33 -0.79
CA SER A 54 5.84 4.50 -1.65
C SER A 54 5.05 3.59 -2.58
N LYS A 55 3.82 3.22 -2.20
CA LYS A 55 3.01 2.21 -2.89
C LYS A 55 3.77 0.91 -3.10
N LEU A 56 4.75 0.59 -2.27
CA LEU A 56 5.55 -0.64 -2.39
C LEU A 56 4.76 -1.88 -1.97
N ARG A 57 5.21 -3.06 -2.40
CA ARG A 57 4.69 -4.32 -1.83
C ARG A 57 5.17 -4.41 -0.38
N GLY A 58 4.43 -5.16 0.45
CA GLY A 58 4.79 -5.30 1.86
C GLY A 58 6.21 -5.85 2.08
N CYS A 59 6.67 -6.77 1.24
CA CYS A 59 8.03 -7.31 1.32
C CYS A 59 9.10 -6.27 0.96
N ASP A 60 8.87 -5.48 -0.10
CA ASP A 60 9.77 -4.40 -0.52
C ASP A 60 9.83 -3.30 0.55
N LEU A 61 8.67 -2.89 1.10
CA LEU A 61 8.55 -1.84 2.12
C LEU A 61 9.30 -2.16 3.41
N VAL A 62 9.08 -3.36 3.97
CA VAL A 62 9.72 -3.71 5.25
C VAL A 62 11.22 -3.91 5.11
N ASN A 63 11.70 -4.27 3.91
CA ASN A 63 13.10 -4.51 3.65
C ASN A 63 13.92 -3.22 3.38
N LEU A 64 13.28 -2.04 3.37
CA LEU A 64 13.97 -0.77 3.20
C LEU A 64 14.98 -0.52 4.32
N ARG A 65 16.15 -0.03 3.92
CA ARG A 65 17.15 0.56 4.81
C ARG A 65 17.11 2.08 4.74
N ILE A 66 17.71 2.72 5.74
CA ILE A 66 17.75 4.20 5.79
C ILE A 66 18.50 4.76 4.57
N ARG A 67 19.63 4.16 4.19
CA ARG A 67 20.38 4.55 2.98
C ARG A 67 19.59 4.51 1.67
N ASP A 68 18.49 3.74 1.61
CA ASP A 68 17.67 3.63 0.40
C ASP A 68 16.80 4.89 0.19
N ILE A 69 16.60 5.69 1.25
CA ILE A 69 15.71 6.85 1.24
C ILE A 69 16.35 8.15 1.78
N ALA A 70 17.58 8.08 2.29
CA ALA A 70 18.25 9.19 2.96
C ALA A 70 19.68 9.37 2.49
N HIS A 71 20.13 10.63 2.47
CA HIS A 71 21.53 11.00 2.28
C HIS A 71 21.98 11.80 3.51
N GLY A 72 22.88 11.22 4.31
CA GLY A 72 23.25 11.79 5.60
C GLY A 72 22.05 11.86 6.56
N ALA A 73 21.76 13.05 7.08
CA ALA A 73 20.63 13.29 7.98
C ALA A 73 19.32 13.64 7.25
N CYS A 74 19.36 13.81 5.92
CA CYS A 74 18.22 14.30 5.14
C CYS A 74 17.49 13.15 4.43
N ILE A 75 16.17 13.06 4.62
CA ILE A 75 15.32 12.14 3.86
C ILE A 75 15.04 12.74 2.49
N SER A 76 15.36 12.01 1.42
CA SER A 76 15.16 12.46 0.05
C SER A 76 13.66 12.62 -0.27
N PRO A 77 13.27 13.62 -1.08
CA PRO A 77 11.87 13.79 -1.49
C PRO A 77 11.39 12.70 -2.46
N ARG A 78 12.32 11.97 -3.07
CA ARG A 78 12.08 10.81 -3.92
C ARG A 78 13.12 9.74 -3.59
N ALA A 79 12.72 8.48 -3.74
CA ALA A 79 13.60 7.33 -3.61
C ALA A 79 13.37 6.35 -4.77
N ILE A 80 14.39 5.53 -5.05
CA ILE A 80 14.33 4.48 -6.08
C ILE A 80 14.72 3.16 -5.42
N VAL A 81 13.87 2.15 -5.58
CA VAL A 81 14.08 0.83 -4.95
C VAL A 81 13.91 -0.26 -6.00
N MET A 82 14.79 -1.26 -5.96
CA MET A 82 14.66 -2.46 -6.78
C MET A 82 13.58 -3.37 -6.20
N GLN A 83 12.50 -3.61 -6.94
CA GLN A 83 11.43 -4.50 -6.49
C GLN A 83 11.89 -5.96 -6.47
N GLN A 84 11.62 -6.69 -5.38
CA GLN A 84 12.02 -8.09 -5.23
C GLN A 84 11.36 -9.01 -6.26
N LYS A 85 10.06 -8.82 -6.53
CA LYS A 85 9.29 -9.74 -7.40
C LYS A 85 9.64 -9.60 -8.88
N THR A 86 9.90 -8.38 -9.33
CA THR A 86 10.02 -8.06 -10.76
C THR A 86 11.45 -7.71 -11.17
N HIS A 87 12.36 -7.51 -10.20
CA HIS A 87 13.72 -7.02 -10.44
C HIS A 87 13.76 -5.75 -11.30
N ARG A 88 12.80 -4.85 -11.06
CA ARG A 88 12.73 -3.55 -11.74
C ARG A 88 12.83 -2.41 -10.71
N PRO A 89 13.55 -1.33 -11.04
CA PRO A 89 13.54 -0.14 -10.21
C PRO A 89 12.14 0.48 -10.24
N VAL A 90 11.65 0.91 -9.09
CA VAL A 90 10.47 1.76 -8.97
C VAL A 90 10.85 3.02 -8.21
N GLN A 91 10.49 4.16 -8.78
CA GLN A 91 10.66 5.46 -8.13
C GLN A 91 9.35 5.86 -7.45
N PHE A 92 9.46 6.42 -6.25
CA PHE A 92 8.31 6.94 -5.53
C PHE A 92 8.67 8.23 -4.79
N GLU A 93 7.65 9.03 -4.52
CA GLU A 93 7.72 10.23 -3.71
C GLU A 93 7.65 9.90 -2.22
N ILE A 94 8.32 10.71 -1.41
CA ILE A 94 8.19 10.72 0.06
C ILE A 94 7.71 12.12 0.41
N THR A 95 6.45 12.29 0.80
CA THR A 95 5.90 13.62 1.09
C THR A 95 6.54 14.24 2.33
N GLU A 96 6.45 15.56 2.49
CA GLU A 96 7.06 16.27 3.64
C GLU A 96 6.58 15.69 4.98
N GLN A 97 5.27 15.45 5.13
CA GLN A 97 4.71 14.83 6.33
C GLN A 97 5.32 13.45 6.62
N THR A 98 5.58 12.66 5.57
CA THR A 98 6.22 11.34 5.71
C THR A 98 7.68 11.48 6.09
N ARG A 99 8.41 12.44 5.51
CA ARG A 99 9.81 12.72 5.86
C ARG A 99 9.95 13.09 7.34
N ILE A 100 9.11 13.99 7.84
CA ILE A 100 9.09 14.38 9.26
C ILE A 100 8.86 13.15 10.15
N ALA A 101 7.83 12.35 9.88
CA ALA A 101 7.53 11.16 10.68
C ALA A 101 8.68 10.12 10.65
N ILE A 102 9.37 9.98 9.52
CA ILE A 102 10.55 9.12 9.39
C ILE A 102 11.72 9.65 10.20
N ILE A 103 12.00 10.96 10.15
CA ILE A 103 13.07 11.61 10.91
C ILE A 103 12.84 11.40 12.42
N ASP A 104 11.63 11.67 12.90
CA ASP A 104 11.25 11.46 14.30
C ASP A 104 11.49 10.00 14.73
N TRP A 105 11.10 9.04 13.89
CA TRP A 105 11.30 7.62 14.15
C TRP A 105 12.78 7.23 14.21
N ILE A 106 13.58 7.71 13.26
CA ILE A 106 15.02 7.43 13.19
C ILE A 106 15.73 7.99 14.44
N GLN A 107 15.39 9.21 14.86
CA GLN A 107 15.97 9.86 16.03
C GLN A 107 15.62 9.11 17.33
N ILE A 108 14.33 8.79 17.54
CA ILE A 108 13.88 8.07 18.74
C ILE A 108 14.53 6.69 18.84
N SER A 109 14.69 6.01 17.70
CA SER A 109 15.25 4.66 17.66
C SER A 109 16.77 4.60 17.50
N LYS A 110 17.42 5.76 17.35
CA LYS A 110 18.87 5.90 17.14
C LYS A 110 19.40 5.02 16.00
N LEU A 111 18.63 4.93 14.91
CA LEU A 111 18.98 4.09 13.75
C LEU A 111 20.09 4.73 12.91
N ARG A 112 20.94 3.90 12.32
CA ARG A 112 22.04 4.28 11.44
C ARG A 112 21.69 3.98 9.99
N SER A 113 22.44 4.58 9.05
CA SER A 113 22.21 4.46 7.61
C SER A 113 22.05 3.01 7.10
N GLU A 114 22.80 2.08 7.70
CA GLU A 114 22.82 0.66 7.35
C GLU A 114 21.69 -0.17 7.93
N ASP A 115 20.98 0.37 8.92
CA ASP A 115 19.90 -0.33 9.59
C ASP A 115 18.66 -0.38 8.70
N PHE A 116 17.85 -1.41 8.91
CA PHE A 116 16.49 -1.43 8.38
C PHE A 116 15.71 -0.25 8.94
N LEU A 117 14.96 0.42 8.09
CA LEU A 117 14.11 1.54 8.49
C LEU A 117 13.06 1.09 9.52
N PHE A 118 12.57 -0.15 9.38
CA PHE A 118 11.66 -0.77 10.34
C PHE A 118 12.25 -2.09 10.84
N PRO A 119 13.12 -2.06 11.86
CA PRO A 119 13.73 -3.27 12.41
C PRO A 119 12.70 -4.12 13.18
N SER A 120 12.97 -5.41 13.28
CA SER A 120 12.21 -6.32 14.13
C SER A 120 12.46 -6.00 15.61
N ARG A 121 11.41 -6.15 16.43
CA ARG A 121 11.52 -6.00 17.89
C ARG A 121 12.34 -7.11 18.56
N ILE A 122 12.46 -8.27 17.91
CA ILE A 122 13.17 -9.44 18.47
C ILE A 122 14.66 -9.41 18.08
N ASN A 123 14.96 -8.97 16.86
CA ASN A 123 16.33 -8.92 16.35
C ASN A 123 16.48 -7.69 15.46
N SER A 124 17.20 -6.69 15.94
CA SER A 124 17.40 -5.41 15.23
C SER A 124 18.18 -5.57 13.92
N ALA A 125 18.99 -6.63 13.78
CA ALA A 125 19.67 -6.96 12.52
C ALA A 125 18.72 -7.51 11.45
N LYS A 126 17.44 -7.76 11.78
CA LYS A 126 16.39 -8.19 10.83
C LYS A 126 15.33 -7.11 10.69
N HIS A 127 14.71 -7.05 9.52
CA HIS A 127 13.55 -6.19 9.31
C HIS A 127 12.27 -6.73 9.98
N LEU A 128 11.28 -5.86 10.13
CA LEU A 128 9.90 -6.21 10.44
C LEU A 128 9.40 -7.30 9.49
N SER A 129 8.88 -8.41 10.01
CA SER A 129 8.36 -9.47 9.13
C SER A 129 7.09 -9.02 8.41
N THR A 130 6.88 -9.51 7.18
CA THR A 130 5.67 -9.23 6.41
C THR A 130 4.39 -9.67 7.13
N ARG A 131 4.45 -10.78 7.89
CA ARG A 131 3.35 -11.24 8.75
C ARG A 131 3.06 -10.25 9.86
N GLN A 132 4.10 -9.69 10.50
CA GLN A 132 3.89 -8.69 11.54
C GLN A 132 3.38 -7.37 10.96
N TYR A 133 3.88 -6.95 9.80
CA TYR A 133 3.32 -5.82 9.07
C TYR A 133 1.83 -6.01 8.77
N ALA A 134 1.41 -7.20 8.31
CA ALA A 134 0.00 -7.50 8.09
C ALA A 134 -0.85 -7.39 9.37
N ARG A 135 -0.33 -7.83 10.52
CA ARG A 135 -1.00 -7.65 11.82
C ARG A 135 -1.12 -6.19 12.23
N ILE A 136 -0.08 -5.39 12.00
CA ILE A 136 -0.09 -3.95 12.27
C ILE A 136 -1.16 -3.26 11.41
N VAL A 137 -1.21 -3.55 10.11
CA VAL A 137 -2.25 -3.01 9.22
C VAL A 137 -3.65 -3.42 9.69
N LYS A 138 -3.84 -4.69 10.08
CA LYS A 138 -5.10 -5.19 10.64
C LYS A 138 -5.51 -4.39 11.89
N ALA A 139 -4.56 -4.08 12.77
CA ALA A 139 -4.83 -3.28 13.95
C ALA A 139 -5.30 -1.87 13.58
N TRP A 140 -4.60 -1.17 12.69
CA TRP A 140 -4.97 0.18 12.26
C TRP A 140 -6.40 0.28 11.71
N VAL A 141 -6.79 -0.66 10.85
CA VAL A 141 -8.14 -0.67 10.25
C VAL A 141 -9.22 -1.03 11.27
N THR A 142 -8.94 -1.96 12.18
CA THR A 142 -9.89 -2.33 13.25
C THR A 142 -10.08 -1.17 14.22
N GLU A 143 -9.03 -0.41 14.53
CA GLU A 143 -9.05 0.73 15.46
C GLU A 143 -9.93 1.89 14.98
N ILE A 144 -10.20 1.98 13.68
CA ILE A 144 -11.14 2.93 13.09
C ILE A 144 -12.50 2.31 12.73
N GLY A 145 -12.78 1.08 13.17
CA GLY A 145 -14.06 0.40 12.99
C GLY A 145 -14.28 -0.21 11.61
N LEU A 146 -13.23 -0.40 10.81
CA LEU A 146 -13.34 -1.05 9.50
C LEU A 146 -13.21 -2.57 9.62
N ASP A 147 -13.90 -3.30 8.73
CA ASP A 147 -13.80 -4.76 8.65
C ASP A 147 -12.43 -5.20 8.10
N ALA A 148 -11.60 -5.75 8.99
CA ALA A 148 -10.29 -6.28 8.68
C ALA A 148 -10.26 -7.39 7.60
N SER A 149 -11.39 -8.05 7.29
CA SER A 149 -11.48 -9.04 6.22
C SER A 149 -11.27 -8.39 4.84
N ILE A 150 -11.71 -7.14 4.68
CA ILE A 150 -11.66 -6.37 3.43
C ILE A 150 -10.32 -5.68 3.24
N TYR A 151 -9.62 -5.34 4.33
CA TYR A 151 -8.37 -4.59 4.29
C TYR A 151 -7.13 -5.45 4.58
N GLY A 152 -5.95 -4.96 4.19
CA GLY A 152 -4.68 -5.67 4.40
C GLY A 152 -3.49 -4.93 3.82
N THR A 153 -2.33 -5.57 3.74
CA THR A 153 -1.09 -4.91 3.26
C THR A 153 -1.23 -4.32 1.84
N HIS A 154 -1.99 -5.00 0.97
CA HIS A 154 -2.30 -4.48 -0.37
C HIS A 154 -3.22 -3.24 -0.35
N THR A 155 -4.00 -3.00 0.70
CA THR A 155 -4.75 -1.75 0.87
C THR A 155 -3.82 -0.55 0.84
N MET A 156 -2.71 -0.59 1.59
CA MET A 156 -1.77 0.54 1.67
C MET A 156 -1.24 0.90 0.27
N ARG A 157 -0.81 -0.12 -0.48
CA ARG A 157 -0.33 0.03 -1.86
C ARG A 157 -1.41 0.53 -2.82
N ARG A 158 -2.64 0.04 -2.72
CA ARG A 158 -3.76 0.45 -3.59
C ARG A 158 -4.25 1.86 -3.32
N THR A 159 -4.15 2.33 -2.08
CA THR A 159 -4.82 3.55 -1.62
C THR A 159 -4.47 4.75 -2.49
N LYS A 160 -3.18 5.13 -2.55
CA LYS A 160 -2.77 6.33 -3.30
C LYS A 160 -2.94 6.15 -4.82
N ALA A 161 -2.66 4.96 -5.34
CA ALA A 161 -2.86 4.63 -6.75
C ALA A 161 -4.34 4.77 -7.19
N SER A 162 -5.27 4.32 -6.35
CA SER A 162 -6.71 4.44 -6.62
C SER A 162 -7.17 5.90 -6.58
N LEU A 163 -6.67 6.69 -5.64
CA LEU A 163 -6.98 8.12 -5.55
C LEU A 163 -6.45 8.89 -6.76
N ILE A 164 -5.23 8.59 -7.22
CA ILE A 164 -4.65 9.19 -8.42
C ILE A 164 -5.50 8.85 -9.64
N TYR A 165 -5.83 7.56 -9.83
CA TYR A 165 -6.65 7.13 -10.96
C TYR A 165 -8.02 7.81 -10.98
N ARG A 166 -8.74 7.88 -9.85
CA ARG A 166 -10.05 8.56 -9.80
C ARG A 166 -9.96 10.03 -10.19
N ARG A 167 -8.86 10.71 -9.84
CA ARG A 167 -8.66 12.14 -10.14
C ARG A 167 -8.24 12.39 -11.59
N THR A 168 -7.39 11.53 -12.16
CA THR A 168 -6.73 11.83 -13.44
C THR A 168 -7.20 10.94 -14.58
N LYS A 169 -7.84 9.82 -14.27
CA LYS A 169 -8.16 8.70 -15.17
C LYS A 169 -6.95 8.20 -15.99
N ASN A 170 -5.72 8.56 -15.59
CA ASN A 170 -4.49 8.21 -16.30
C ASN A 170 -3.92 6.87 -15.82
N LEU A 171 -4.34 5.81 -16.49
CA LEU A 171 -3.94 4.45 -16.15
C LEU A 171 -2.43 4.20 -16.34
N ARG A 172 -1.81 4.83 -17.34
CA ARG A 172 -0.38 4.68 -17.62
C ARG A 172 0.49 5.26 -16.51
N ALA A 173 0.13 6.42 -15.97
CA ALA A 173 0.83 7.01 -14.82
C ALA A 173 0.76 6.09 -13.59
N VAL A 174 -0.41 5.51 -13.32
CA VAL A 174 -0.58 4.58 -12.19
C VAL A 174 0.20 3.28 -12.40
N GLN A 175 0.23 2.76 -13.63
CA GLN A 175 1.04 1.59 -13.97
C GLN A 175 2.52 1.80 -13.63
N LEU A 176 3.08 2.96 -13.99
CA LEU A 176 4.48 3.32 -13.71
C LEU A 176 4.74 3.44 -12.22
N LEU A 177 3.87 4.12 -11.47
CA LEU A 177 3.98 4.28 -10.01
C LEU A 177 3.90 2.94 -9.25
N LEU A 178 3.16 1.96 -9.77
CA LEU A 178 3.10 0.62 -9.19
C LEU A 178 4.25 -0.28 -9.69
N GLY A 179 4.93 0.07 -10.77
CA GLY A 179 5.93 -0.79 -11.41
C GLY A 179 5.31 -2.05 -12.02
N HIS A 180 4.10 -1.95 -12.58
CA HIS A 180 3.45 -3.06 -13.29
C HIS A 180 3.95 -3.17 -14.72
N THR A 181 4.32 -4.38 -15.13
CA THR A 181 4.82 -4.63 -16.50
C THR A 181 3.71 -4.55 -17.55
N LYS A 182 2.53 -5.04 -17.19
CA LYS A 182 1.35 -5.15 -18.04
C LYS A 182 0.25 -4.18 -17.61
N LEU A 183 -0.42 -3.54 -18.55
CA LEU A 183 -1.49 -2.58 -18.25
C LEU A 183 -2.71 -3.28 -17.63
N GLU A 184 -3.01 -4.49 -18.11
CA GLU A 184 -4.08 -5.37 -17.62
C GLU A 184 -3.91 -5.69 -16.13
N SER A 185 -2.66 -5.78 -15.66
CA SER A 185 -2.38 -5.94 -14.23
C SER A 185 -2.83 -4.72 -13.43
N THR A 186 -2.71 -3.52 -13.99
CA THR A 186 -3.16 -2.28 -13.35
C THR A 186 -4.67 -2.13 -13.40
N VAL A 187 -5.32 -2.47 -14.52
CA VAL A 187 -6.79 -2.55 -14.65
C VAL A 187 -7.37 -3.45 -13.56
N ARG A 188 -6.89 -4.71 -13.52
CA ARG A 188 -7.32 -5.67 -12.51
C ARG A 188 -6.99 -5.20 -11.10
N TYR A 189 -5.84 -4.55 -10.88
CA TYR A 189 -5.43 -4.11 -9.55
C TYR A 189 -6.25 -2.93 -9.03
N LEU A 190 -6.71 -2.04 -9.90
CA LEU A 190 -7.61 -0.95 -9.53
C LEU A 190 -9.06 -1.44 -9.41
N GLY A 191 -9.43 -2.51 -10.12
CA GLY A 191 -10.80 -3.00 -10.20
C GLY A 191 -11.63 -2.06 -11.07
N ILE A 192 -11.06 -1.67 -12.22
CA ILE A 192 -11.73 -0.82 -13.21
C ILE A 192 -12.72 -1.70 -13.96
N GLU A 193 -13.99 -1.31 -13.94
CA GLU A 193 -15.10 -2.03 -14.57
C GLU A 193 -15.64 -1.23 -15.78
N VAL A 194 -16.55 -1.85 -16.54
CA VAL A 194 -17.21 -1.20 -17.69
C VAL A 194 -17.97 0.06 -17.27
N ASP A 195 -18.58 0.05 -16.07
CA ASP A 195 -19.30 1.20 -15.52
C ASP A 195 -18.40 2.44 -15.35
N ASP A 196 -17.11 2.26 -15.02
CA ASP A 196 -16.17 3.38 -14.97
C ASP A 196 -15.97 4.04 -16.34
N ALA A 197 -16.09 3.26 -17.43
CA ALA A 197 -16.00 3.76 -18.80
C ALA A 197 -17.28 4.48 -19.24
N LEU A 198 -18.45 3.98 -18.82
CA LEU A 198 -19.74 4.62 -19.08
C LEU A 198 -19.86 5.97 -18.35
N GLU A 199 -19.47 6.03 -17.07
CA GLU A 199 -19.42 7.29 -16.31
C GLU A 199 -18.57 8.37 -17.02
N MET A 200 -17.43 7.98 -17.60
CA MET A 200 -16.56 8.90 -18.35
C MET A 200 -17.23 9.40 -19.65
N ALA A 201 -17.97 8.54 -20.34
CA ALA A 201 -18.68 8.92 -21.55
C ALA A 201 -19.84 9.88 -21.24
N GLU A 202 -20.61 9.62 -20.18
CA GLU A 202 -21.73 10.47 -19.75
C GLU A 202 -21.28 11.88 -19.33
N GLN A 203 -20.09 11.99 -18.73
CA GLN A 203 -19.51 13.28 -18.30
C GLN A 203 -18.88 14.09 -19.44
N THR A 204 -18.79 13.51 -20.65
CA THR A 204 -18.21 14.18 -21.82
C THR A 204 -19.32 14.61 -22.76
N GLU A 205 -19.80 15.85 -22.61
CA GLU A 205 -20.65 16.48 -23.62
C GLU A 205 -19.80 16.82 -24.85
N VAL A 206 -20.31 16.50 -26.05
CA VAL A 206 -19.69 16.79 -27.35
C VAL A 206 -20.41 17.94 -28.01
#